data_AF-A0A196L3U4-F1
#
_entry.id   AF-A0A196L3U4-F1
#
_cell.length_a   1.000
_cell.length_b   1.000
_cell.length_c   1.000
_cell.angle_alpha   90.00
_cell.angle_beta   90.00
_cell.angle_gamma   90.00
#
_symmetry.space_group_name_H-M   'P 1'
#
loop_
_entity.id
_entity.type
_entity.pdbx_description
1 polymer ?
#
loop_
_entity_poly.entity_id
_entity_poly.type
_entity_poly.pdbx_seq_one_letter_code
_entity_poly.pdbx_strand_id
1 'polypeptide(L)'
;MPVRLSPLAEDRFDSWREATRARLIALRQESGMLMGDEAVAQTDAVLDLLLADGFATETSTILAISDGDDEIGTIWLAANDGILFVIDLSVTRMPEPRQYDELLEALVASARDHGADRLSVSLYTPDAEGRAFVDGRGFTCASIQMLLAPLPERDEESRLVVEPMTAERFPAFAAASEAAFAEDLVASGRYTADDARAESQRQMALELPDGVDSPGQQLFTASVDGAEVGILWLGVRTRAGSPHVFILDIEVGPDHRRRGYGRGIMLAAEREARRLGADSIGLHVFGFNAGAIRLYEGLGFRRTEERFLLSL
;
A
#
# COMPACT_ATOMS: atom_id res chain seq x y z
N MET A 1 -21.58 9.15 -27.02
CA MET A 1 -22.71 8.85 -26.11
C MET A 1 -22.12 8.88 -24.69
N PRO A 2 -22.89 8.88 -23.58
CA PRO A 2 -22.24 8.72 -22.29
C PRO A 2 -21.55 7.34 -22.23
N VAL A 3 -20.40 7.26 -21.56
CA VAL A 3 -19.77 5.98 -21.23
C VAL A 3 -20.76 5.08 -20.49
N ARG A 4 -20.81 3.81 -20.88
CA ARG A 4 -21.66 2.79 -20.26
C ARG A 4 -20.82 1.65 -19.70
N LEU A 5 -21.25 1.14 -18.56
CA LEU A 5 -20.74 -0.09 -17.97
C LEU A 5 -21.78 -1.20 -18.17
N SER A 6 -21.36 -2.32 -18.72
CA SER A 6 -22.20 -3.51 -18.89
C SER A 6 -21.47 -4.76 -18.43
N PRO A 7 -22.15 -5.76 -17.84
CA PRO A 7 -21.53 -7.03 -17.48
C PRO A 7 -20.72 -7.61 -18.64
N LEU A 8 -19.49 -8.05 -18.35
CA LEU A 8 -18.70 -8.79 -19.33
C LEU A 8 -19.46 -10.06 -19.72
N ALA A 9 -19.45 -10.41 -21.01
CA ALA A 9 -20.06 -11.65 -21.46
C ALA A 9 -19.30 -12.86 -20.89
N GLU A 10 -20.03 -13.87 -20.40
CA GLU A 10 -19.45 -15.04 -19.73
C GLU A 10 -18.45 -15.80 -20.62
N ASP A 11 -18.71 -15.88 -21.92
CA ASP A 11 -17.83 -16.51 -22.92
C ASP A 11 -16.48 -15.79 -23.10
N ARG A 12 -16.36 -14.55 -22.61
CA ARG A 12 -15.12 -13.77 -22.61
C ARG A 12 -14.32 -13.88 -21.31
N PHE A 13 -14.90 -14.44 -20.24
CA PHE A 13 -14.32 -14.42 -18.90
C PHE A 13 -12.90 -15.01 -18.86
N ASP A 14 -12.69 -16.20 -19.42
CA ASP A 14 -11.37 -16.86 -19.39
C ASP A 14 -10.30 -16.03 -20.11
N SER A 15 -10.64 -15.47 -21.27
CA SER A 15 -9.73 -14.62 -22.04
C SER A 15 -9.39 -13.31 -21.30
N TRP A 16 -10.38 -12.73 -20.63
CA TRP A 16 -10.20 -11.54 -19.80
C TRP A 16 -9.35 -11.85 -18.57
N ARG A 17 -9.58 -12.98 -17.89
CA ARG A 17 -8.84 -13.40 -16.71
C ARG A 17 -7.36 -13.59 -17.02
N GLU A 18 -7.03 -14.27 -18.12
CA GLU A 18 -5.64 -14.44 -18.57
C GLU A 18 -4.96 -13.10 -18.90
N ALA A 19 -5.65 -12.20 -19.62
CA ALA A 19 -5.11 -10.88 -19.94
C ALA A 19 -4.88 -10.02 -18.68
N THR A 20 -5.86 -10.01 -17.77
CA THR A 20 -5.80 -9.29 -16.49
C THR A 20 -4.67 -9.83 -15.62
N ARG A 21 -4.55 -11.16 -15.52
CA ARG A 21 -3.44 -11.82 -14.82
C ARG A 21 -2.08 -11.38 -15.36
N ALA A 22 -1.89 -11.41 -16.68
CA ALA A 22 -0.64 -11.01 -17.31
C ALA A 22 -0.31 -9.53 -17.04
N ARG A 23 -1.29 -8.64 -17.17
CA ARG A 23 -1.16 -7.21 -16.86
C ARG A 23 -0.76 -6.97 -15.40
N LEU A 24 -1.47 -7.60 -14.47
CA LEU A 24 -1.25 -7.47 -13.03
C LEU A 24 0.14 -7.99 -12.59
N ILE A 25 0.67 -9.02 -13.24
CA ILE A 25 2.05 -9.48 -13.05
C ILE A 25 3.04 -8.42 -13.56
N ALA A 26 2.82 -7.90 -14.77
CA ALA A 26 3.71 -6.89 -15.37
C ALA A 26 3.80 -5.62 -14.51
N LEU A 27 2.65 -5.06 -14.08
CA LEU A 27 2.61 -3.88 -13.23
C LEU A 27 3.39 -4.07 -11.92
N ARG A 28 3.24 -5.24 -11.27
CA ARG A 28 3.98 -5.58 -10.05
C ARG A 28 5.48 -5.68 -10.28
N GLN A 29 5.90 -6.35 -11.34
CA GLN A 29 7.32 -6.52 -11.69
C GLN A 29 7.97 -5.18 -12.06
N GLU A 30 7.32 -4.39 -12.89
CA GLU A 30 7.81 -3.09 -13.34
C GLU A 30 7.84 -2.04 -12.23
N SER A 31 6.92 -2.11 -11.26
CA SER A 31 7.01 -1.29 -10.03
C SER A 31 8.24 -1.60 -9.18
N GLY A 32 8.81 -2.79 -9.36
CA GLY A 32 9.88 -3.33 -8.54
C GLY A 32 9.42 -3.81 -7.16
N MET A 33 8.13 -3.79 -6.83
CA MET A 33 7.63 -4.29 -5.55
C MET A 33 7.92 -5.79 -5.37
N LEU A 34 7.51 -6.58 -6.36
CA LEU A 34 7.61 -8.04 -6.38
C LEU A 34 8.32 -8.45 -7.66
N MET A 35 9.20 -9.44 -7.59
CA MET A 35 10.02 -9.86 -8.72
C MET A 35 9.75 -11.32 -9.07
N GLY A 36 9.83 -11.66 -10.37
CA GLY A 36 9.77 -13.05 -10.84
C GLY A 36 8.53 -13.79 -10.33
N ASP A 37 8.76 -14.98 -9.77
CA ASP A 37 7.71 -15.91 -9.31
C ASP A 37 6.87 -15.36 -8.16
N GLU A 38 7.40 -14.44 -7.33
CA GLU A 38 6.62 -13.82 -6.25
C GLU A 38 5.48 -12.96 -6.80
N ALA A 39 5.73 -12.21 -7.87
CA ALA A 39 4.70 -11.41 -8.53
C ALA A 39 3.59 -12.29 -9.12
N VAL A 40 3.97 -13.46 -9.65
CA VAL A 40 3.04 -14.47 -10.18
C VAL A 40 2.18 -15.04 -9.06
N ALA A 41 2.81 -15.59 -8.02
CA ALA A 41 2.11 -16.23 -6.91
C ALA A 41 1.16 -15.26 -6.20
N GLN A 42 1.56 -14.00 -6.00
CA GLN A 42 0.69 -13.01 -5.37
C GLN A 42 -0.46 -12.57 -6.28
N THR A 43 -0.25 -12.49 -7.61
CA THR A 43 -1.35 -12.21 -8.54
C THR A 43 -2.35 -13.37 -8.56
N ASP A 44 -1.87 -14.61 -8.55
CA ASP A 44 -2.71 -15.80 -8.49
C ASP A 44 -3.53 -15.84 -7.19
N ALA A 45 -2.89 -15.56 -6.05
CA ALA A 45 -3.60 -15.49 -4.77
C ALA A 45 -4.71 -14.42 -4.75
N VAL A 46 -4.50 -13.27 -5.41
CA VAL A 46 -5.55 -12.23 -5.54
C VAL A 46 -6.70 -12.70 -6.43
N LEU A 47 -6.39 -13.34 -7.56
CA LEU A 47 -7.41 -13.89 -8.44
C LEU A 47 -8.21 -15.00 -7.76
N ASP A 48 -7.55 -15.92 -7.06
CA ASP A 48 -8.20 -17.03 -6.36
C ASP A 48 -9.07 -16.52 -5.21
N LEU A 49 -8.64 -15.46 -4.51
CA LEU A 49 -9.42 -14.85 -3.44
C LEU A 49 -10.66 -14.12 -3.96
N LEU A 50 -10.49 -13.28 -4.99
CA LEU A 50 -11.54 -12.39 -5.47
C LEU A 50 -12.43 -13.01 -6.54
N LEU A 51 -12.02 -14.14 -7.13
CA LEU A 51 -12.78 -14.90 -8.14
C LEU A 51 -12.90 -16.38 -7.74
N ALA A 52 -13.14 -16.65 -6.46
CA ALA A 52 -13.20 -18.00 -5.90
C ALA A 52 -14.19 -18.92 -6.63
N ASP A 53 -15.32 -18.37 -7.10
CA ASP A 53 -16.36 -19.06 -7.88
C ASP A 53 -16.30 -18.66 -9.37
N GLY A 54 -15.16 -18.16 -9.84
CA GLY A 54 -14.96 -17.66 -11.20
C GLY A 54 -15.88 -16.48 -11.52
N PHE A 55 -16.51 -16.51 -12.71
CA PHE A 55 -17.42 -15.47 -13.17
C PHE A 55 -18.66 -15.29 -12.27
N ALA A 56 -19.03 -16.31 -11.49
CA ALA A 56 -20.19 -16.28 -10.60
C ALA A 56 -19.90 -15.70 -9.20
N THR A 57 -18.67 -15.23 -8.93
CA THR A 57 -18.28 -14.71 -7.62
C THR A 57 -19.04 -13.44 -7.27
N GLU A 58 -19.97 -13.51 -6.30
CA GLU A 58 -20.91 -12.41 -5.99
C GLU A 58 -20.24 -11.12 -5.52
N THR A 59 -19.07 -11.22 -4.87
CA THR A 59 -18.33 -10.06 -4.36
C THR A 59 -17.50 -9.35 -5.43
N SER A 60 -17.45 -9.89 -6.65
CA SER A 60 -16.68 -9.36 -7.78
C SER A 60 -17.59 -9.05 -8.96
N THR A 61 -17.40 -7.90 -9.58
CA THR A 61 -18.13 -7.49 -10.79
C THR A 61 -17.14 -7.10 -11.88
N ILE A 62 -17.27 -7.71 -13.05
CA ILE A 62 -16.41 -7.45 -14.21
C ILE A 62 -17.26 -6.82 -15.31
N LEU A 63 -16.91 -5.60 -15.71
CA LEU A 63 -17.70 -4.78 -16.62
C LEU A 63 -16.88 -4.41 -17.85
N ALA A 64 -17.51 -4.47 -19.03
CA ALA A 64 -17.03 -3.82 -20.23
C ALA A 64 -17.36 -2.32 -20.16
N ILE A 65 -16.43 -1.48 -20.63
CA ILE A 65 -16.55 -0.03 -20.72
C ILE A 65 -16.78 0.32 -22.19
N SER A 66 -17.88 1.00 -22.52
CA SER A 66 -18.20 1.36 -23.90
C SER A 66 -18.59 2.84 -24.06
N ASP A 67 -18.13 3.49 -25.13
CA ASP A 67 -18.64 4.80 -25.58
C ASP A 67 -19.41 4.60 -26.89
N GLY A 68 -20.75 4.64 -26.80
CA GLY A 68 -21.61 4.25 -27.91
C GLY A 68 -21.53 2.75 -28.17
N ASP A 69 -21.08 2.38 -29.38
CA ASP A 69 -20.88 0.99 -29.82
C ASP A 69 -19.40 0.57 -29.76
N ASP A 70 -18.49 1.48 -29.37
CA ASP A 70 -17.06 1.22 -29.24
C ASP A 70 -16.74 0.74 -27.82
N GLU A 71 -16.19 -0.47 -27.68
CA GLU A 71 -15.68 -0.96 -26.41
C GLU A 71 -14.25 -0.42 -26.18
N ILE A 72 -14.09 0.36 -25.13
CA ILE A 72 -12.85 1.08 -24.83
C ILE A 72 -12.04 0.46 -23.69
N GLY A 73 -12.55 -0.58 -23.03
CA GLY A 73 -11.82 -1.26 -21.96
C GLY A 73 -12.68 -2.17 -21.09
N THR A 74 -12.09 -2.64 -19.99
CA THR A 74 -12.73 -3.41 -18.94
C THR A 74 -12.37 -2.84 -17.58
N ILE A 75 -13.28 -2.98 -16.62
CA ILE A 75 -13.06 -2.65 -15.21
C ILE A 75 -13.49 -3.81 -14.33
N TRP A 76 -12.67 -4.12 -13.33
CA TRP A 76 -12.95 -5.12 -12.31
C TRP A 76 -13.14 -4.45 -10.97
N LEU A 77 -14.31 -4.69 -10.38
CA LEU A 77 -14.76 -4.11 -9.14
C LEU A 77 -14.94 -5.19 -8.07
N ALA A 78 -14.67 -4.83 -6.82
CA ALA A 78 -15.08 -5.60 -5.66
C ALA A 78 -15.63 -4.66 -4.58
N ALA A 79 -16.70 -5.03 -3.88
CA ALA A 79 -17.28 -4.23 -2.82
C ALA A 79 -17.02 -4.88 -1.46
N ASN A 80 -16.52 -4.10 -0.50
CA ASN A 80 -16.38 -4.55 0.89
C ASN A 80 -16.43 -3.37 1.87
N ASP A 81 -17.11 -3.53 3.00
CA ASP A 81 -17.14 -2.58 4.13
C ASP A 81 -17.41 -1.11 3.73
N GLY A 82 -18.39 -0.90 2.86
CA GLY A 82 -18.77 0.44 2.39
C GLY A 82 -17.78 1.07 1.40
N ILE A 83 -16.84 0.28 0.86
CA ILE A 83 -15.88 0.72 -0.16
C ILE A 83 -16.10 -0.10 -1.42
N LEU A 84 -16.22 0.57 -2.56
CA LEU A 84 -16.12 -0.05 -3.88
C LEU A 84 -14.67 0.08 -4.37
N PHE A 85 -13.99 -1.06 -4.48
CA PHE A 85 -12.61 -1.16 -4.94
C PHE A 85 -12.57 -1.34 -6.46
N VAL A 86 -11.80 -0.50 -7.15
CA VAL A 86 -11.35 -0.76 -8.52
C VAL A 86 -10.09 -1.61 -8.42
N ILE A 87 -10.23 -2.90 -8.73
CA ILE A 87 -9.16 -3.89 -8.64
C ILE A 87 -8.24 -3.82 -9.87
N ASP A 88 -8.84 -3.66 -11.05
CA ASP A 88 -8.13 -3.41 -12.30
C ASP A 88 -8.98 -2.51 -13.22
N LEU A 89 -8.30 -1.60 -13.91
CA LEU A 89 -8.84 -0.80 -15.00
C LEU A 89 -7.88 -0.97 -16.18
N SER A 90 -8.38 -1.57 -17.26
CA SER A 90 -7.61 -1.81 -18.48
C SER A 90 -8.34 -1.18 -19.66
N VAL A 91 -7.66 -0.32 -20.40
CA VAL A 91 -8.23 0.35 -21.58
C VAL A 91 -7.54 -0.09 -22.87
N THR A 92 -8.30 -0.19 -23.96
CA THR A 92 -7.75 -0.56 -25.28
C THR A 92 -7.01 0.60 -25.94
N ARG A 93 -7.39 1.83 -25.57
CA ARG A 93 -6.78 3.11 -25.94
C ARG A 93 -6.98 4.08 -24.80
N MET A 94 -6.07 5.03 -24.62
CA MET A 94 -6.24 6.09 -23.61
C MET A 94 -7.56 6.86 -23.85
N PRO A 95 -8.51 6.85 -22.91
CA PRO A 95 -9.74 7.62 -23.00
C PRO A 95 -9.48 9.12 -22.96
N GLU A 96 -10.38 9.88 -23.57
CA GLU A 96 -10.43 11.34 -23.42
C GLU A 96 -10.84 11.72 -21.98
N PRO A 97 -10.45 12.91 -21.48
CA PRO A 97 -10.84 13.36 -20.14
C PRO A 97 -12.35 13.24 -19.86
N ARG A 98 -13.19 13.60 -20.84
CA ARG A 98 -14.66 13.44 -20.75
C ARG A 98 -15.08 11.99 -20.47
N GLN A 99 -14.45 11.02 -21.11
CA GLN A 99 -14.80 9.61 -20.97
C GLN A 99 -14.43 9.08 -19.57
N TYR A 100 -13.33 9.56 -19.00
CA TYR A 100 -12.98 9.24 -17.61
C TYR A 100 -13.93 9.92 -16.60
N ASP A 101 -14.41 11.14 -16.88
CA ASP A 101 -15.40 11.82 -16.04
C ASP A 101 -16.72 11.03 -16.03
N GLU A 102 -17.19 10.60 -17.20
CA GLU A 102 -18.40 9.77 -17.34
C GLU A 102 -18.23 8.37 -16.72
N LEU A 103 -17.04 7.77 -16.84
CA LEU A 103 -16.71 6.51 -16.15
C LEU A 103 -16.78 6.70 -14.63
N LEU A 104 -16.26 7.80 -14.10
CA LEU A 104 -16.35 8.08 -12.67
C LEU A 104 -17.81 8.23 -12.23
N GLU A 105 -18.64 8.97 -12.96
CA GLU A 105 -20.07 9.10 -12.67
C GLU A 105 -20.76 7.72 -12.62
N ALA A 106 -20.45 6.83 -13.56
CA ALA A 106 -20.98 5.47 -13.58
C ALA A 106 -20.50 4.64 -12.37
N LEU A 107 -19.24 4.78 -11.95
CA LEU A 107 -18.69 4.12 -10.77
C LEU A 107 -19.29 4.65 -9.47
N VAL A 108 -19.57 5.96 -9.37
CA VAL A 108 -20.26 6.54 -8.21
C VAL A 108 -21.69 6.01 -8.10
N ALA A 109 -22.40 5.85 -9.23
CA ALA A 109 -23.71 5.21 -9.23
C ALA A 109 -23.61 3.75 -8.76
N SER A 110 -22.64 2.98 -9.31
CA SER A 110 -22.41 1.60 -8.90
C SER A 110 -22.04 1.47 -7.42
N ALA A 111 -21.22 2.38 -6.88
CA ALA A 111 -20.87 2.39 -5.46
C ALA A 111 -22.12 2.55 -4.58
N ARG A 112 -23.02 3.50 -4.93
CA ARG A 112 -24.27 3.71 -4.21
C ARG A 112 -25.18 2.47 -4.24
N ASP A 113 -25.25 1.77 -5.37
CA ASP A 113 -26.02 0.53 -5.50
C ASP A 113 -25.47 -0.59 -4.61
N HIS A 114 -24.16 -0.61 -4.36
CA HIS A 114 -23.50 -1.54 -3.44
C HIS A 114 -23.47 -1.03 -1.98
N GLY A 115 -24.12 0.09 -1.67
CA GLY A 115 -24.09 0.70 -0.34
C GLY A 115 -22.71 1.22 0.07
N ALA A 116 -21.82 1.46 -0.90
CA ALA A 116 -20.51 2.04 -0.69
C ALA A 116 -20.57 3.57 -0.71
N ASP A 117 -19.88 4.19 0.25
CA ASP A 117 -19.73 5.64 0.38
C ASP A 117 -18.35 6.13 -0.07
N ARG A 118 -17.50 5.20 -0.51
CA ARG A 118 -16.12 5.45 -0.94
C ARG A 118 -15.74 4.61 -2.15
N LEU A 119 -14.90 5.18 -3.01
CA LEU A 119 -14.20 4.49 -4.09
C LEU A 119 -12.72 4.39 -3.77
N SER A 120 -12.12 3.21 -3.92
CA SER A 120 -10.69 2.99 -3.73
C SER A 120 -10.03 2.43 -4.99
N VAL A 121 -8.86 2.95 -5.35
CA VAL A 121 -8.07 2.49 -6.50
C VAL A 121 -6.62 2.30 -6.04
N SER A 122 -6.03 1.13 -6.26
CA SER A 122 -4.61 0.89 -6.03
C SER A 122 -3.87 0.94 -7.36
N LEU A 123 -2.87 1.81 -7.47
CA LEU A 123 -2.10 2.03 -8.69
C LEU A 123 -0.64 1.70 -8.48
N TYR A 124 -0.09 0.82 -9.30
CA TYR A 124 1.36 0.64 -9.38
C TYR A 124 1.98 1.81 -10.14
N THR A 125 3.23 2.16 -9.84
CA THR A 125 3.95 3.27 -10.51
C THR A 125 3.88 3.25 -12.06
N PRO A 126 3.98 2.11 -12.77
CA PRO A 126 3.85 2.08 -14.23
C PRO A 126 2.41 2.20 -14.77
N ASP A 127 1.37 2.21 -13.92
CA ASP A 127 -0.03 2.23 -14.34
C ASP A 127 -0.49 3.61 -14.82
N ALA A 128 -0.11 3.96 -16.04
CA ALA A 128 -0.48 5.23 -16.68
C ALA A 128 -2.00 5.36 -16.92
N GLU A 129 -2.68 4.24 -17.15
CA GLU A 129 -4.13 4.20 -17.43
C GLU A 129 -4.94 4.55 -16.19
N GLY A 130 -4.65 3.88 -15.07
CA GLY A 130 -5.26 4.19 -13.78
C GLY A 130 -4.85 5.57 -13.28
N ARG A 131 -3.61 6.00 -13.54
CA ARG A 131 -3.17 7.35 -13.17
C ARG A 131 -3.97 8.45 -13.87
N ALA A 132 -4.19 8.32 -15.17
CA ALA A 132 -4.99 9.26 -15.93
C ALA A 132 -6.46 9.30 -15.49
N PHE A 133 -6.99 8.18 -14.98
CA PHE A 133 -8.31 8.12 -14.37
C PHE A 133 -8.37 8.92 -13.04
N VAL A 134 -7.42 8.71 -12.14
CA VAL A 134 -7.39 9.33 -10.80
C VAL A 134 -7.10 10.84 -10.86
N ASP A 135 -6.17 11.26 -11.73
CA ASP A 135 -5.68 12.64 -11.76
C ASP A 135 -6.79 13.67 -12.07
N GLY A 136 -6.91 14.68 -11.22
CA GLY A 136 -7.88 15.78 -11.38
C GLY A 136 -9.32 15.46 -10.98
N ARG A 137 -9.61 14.25 -10.48
CA ARG A 137 -10.98 13.79 -10.16
C ARG A 137 -11.30 13.67 -8.67
N GLY A 138 -10.60 14.43 -7.84
CA GLY A 138 -10.91 14.54 -6.40
C GLY A 138 -10.42 13.37 -5.54
N PHE A 139 -9.78 12.36 -6.12
CA PHE A 139 -9.11 11.32 -5.37
C PHE A 139 -7.98 11.88 -4.50
N THR A 140 -7.86 11.33 -3.30
CA THR A 140 -6.78 11.63 -2.35
C THR A 140 -5.90 10.40 -2.19
N CYS A 141 -4.58 10.60 -2.07
CA CYS A 141 -3.67 9.48 -1.79
C CYS A 141 -3.80 9.09 -0.31
N ALA A 142 -4.31 7.90 -0.04
CA ALA A 142 -4.47 7.37 1.31
C ALA A 142 -3.17 6.78 1.85
N SER A 143 -2.44 6.03 1.01
CA SER A 143 -1.17 5.40 1.40
C SER A 143 -0.26 5.14 0.21
N ILE A 144 1.03 5.09 0.46
CA ILE A 144 2.07 4.83 -0.52
C ILE A 144 2.93 3.68 0.00
N GLN A 145 3.17 2.67 -0.83
CA GLN A 145 4.24 1.70 -0.59
C GLN A 145 5.53 2.20 -1.25
N MET A 146 6.62 2.14 -0.50
CA MET A 146 7.92 2.60 -0.95
C MET A 146 8.99 1.52 -0.79
N LEU A 147 9.99 1.55 -1.67
CA LEU A 147 11.08 0.59 -1.72
C LEU A 147 12.42 1.30 -1.93
N LEU A 148 13.40 0.94 -1.11
CA LEU A 148 14.81 1.21 -1.31
C LEU A 148 15.51 -0.09 -1.71
N ALA A 149 15.86 -0.21 -2.98
CA ALA A 149 16.57 -1.36 -3.53
C ALA A 149 17.38 -0.94 -4.78
N PRO A 150 18.69 -1.32 -4.88
CA PRO A 150 19.50 -1.91 -3.81
C PRO A 150 19.75 -0.92 -2.66
N LEU A 151 20.21 -1.41 -1.49
CA LEU A 151 20.65 -0.52 -0.40
C LEU A 151 21.88 0.30 -0.84
N PRO A 152 21.84 1.64 -0.75
CA PRO A 152 22.95 2.50 -1.15
C PRO A 152 24.09 2.43 -0.13
N GLU A 153 25.35 2.40 -0.54
CA GLU A 153 26.46 2.56 0.41
C GLU A 153 26.55 4.03 0.86
N ARG A 154 26.55 4.26 2.18
CA ARG A 154 26.62 5.61 2.75
C ARG A 154 27.69 5.67 3.82
N ASP A 155 28.63 6.59 3.64
CA ASP A 155 29.63 6.94 4.63
C ASP A 155 29.16 8.19 5.38
N GLU A 156 28.10 8.01 6.18
CA GLU A 156 27.48 9.10 6.93
C GLU A 156 27.47 8.79 8.42
N GLU A 157 28.30 9.51 9.16
CA GLU A 157 28.29 9.46 10.61
C GLU A 157 27.01 10.11 11.17
N SER A 158 26.33 9.37 12.05
CA SER A 158 25.16 9.85 12.78
C SER A 158 25.43 9.69 14.27
N ARG A 159 25.17 10.75 15.05
CA ARG A 159 25.17 10.67 16.52
C ARG A 159 24.01 9.84 17.07
N LEU A 160 23.03 9.52 16.21
CA LEU A 160 21.91 8.67 16.55
C LEU A 160 22.33 7.20 16.51
N VAL A 161 22.12 6.53 17.63
CA VAL A 161 22.32 5.09 17.82
C VAL A 161 20.95 4.45 18.02
N VAL A 162 20.78 3.24 17.49
CA VAL A 162 19.63 2.39 17.79
C VAL A 162 20.11 1.21 18.62
N GLU A 163 19.38 0.89 19.68
CA GLU A 163 19.66 -0.22 20.58
C GLU A 163 18.40 -1.09 20.70
N PRO A 164 18.54 -2.43 20.83
CA PRO A 164 17.39 -3.30 20.99
C PRO A 164 16.50 -2.83 22.13
N MET A 165 15.19 -2.75 21.86
CA MET A 165 14.20 -2.34 22.83
C MET A 165 14.15 -3.36 23.97
N THR A 166 14.13 -2.88 25.21
CA THR A 166 14.05 -3.76 26.37
C THR A 166 12.62 -4.26 26.59
N ALA A 167 12.48 -5.40 27.26
CA ALA A 167 11.17 -5.94 27.64
C ALA A 167 10.38 -4.98 28.55
N GLU A 168 11.05 -4.16 29.35
CA GLU A 168 10.42 -3.13 30.19
C GLU A 168 9.87 -1.96 29.37
N ARG A 169 10.54 -1.57 28.27
CA ARG A 169 10.12 -0.46 27.40
C ARG A 169 8.98 -0.86 26.46
N PHE A 170 8.92 -2.14 26.09
CA PHE A 170 8.01 -2.69 25.09
C PHE A 170 6.53 -2.39 25.32
N PRO A 171 5.93 -2.61 26.52
CA PRO A 171 4.49 -2.39 26.71
C PRO A 171 4.06 -0.95 26.43
N ALA A 172 4.88 0.03 26.81
CA ALA A 172 4.60 1.44 26.55
C ALA A 172 4.73 1.78 25.05
N PHE A 173 5.67 1.14 24.34
CA PHE A 173 5.79 1.28 22.89
C PHE A 173 4.57 0.67 22.19
N ALA A 174 4.24 -0.59 22.50
CA ALA A 174 3.16 -1.31 21.82
C ALA A 174 1.82 -0.59 21.97
N ALA A 175 1.49 -0.11 23.17
CA ALA A 175 0.27 0.65 23.40
C ALA A 175 0.24 1.98 22.64
N ALA A 176 1.37 2.70 22.56
CA ALA A 176 1.46 3.96 21.83
C ALA A 176 1.37 3.75 20.31
N SER A 177 2.09 2.74 19.78
CA SER A 177 2.09 2.38 18.36
C SER A 177 0.71 1.90 17.90
N GLU A 178 0.04 1.03 18.67
CA GLU A 178 -1.32 0.58 18.37
C GLU A 178 -2.32 1.75 18.29
N ALA A 179 -2.27 2.66 19.27
CA ALA A 179 -3.17 3.81 19.32
C ALA A 179 -2.90 4.78 18.16
N ALA A 180 -1.62 5.13 17.92
CA ALA A 180 -1.23 6.03 16.84
C ALA A 180 -1.59 5.45 15.46
N PHE A 181 -1.37 4.15 15.24
CA PHE A 181 -1.71 3.50 13.98
C PHE A 181 -3.23 3.50 13.75
N ALA A 182 -4.05 3.29 14.79
CA ALA A 182 -5.50 3.41 14.67
C ALA A 182 -5.93 4.84 14.29
N GLU A 183 -5.31 5.87 14.88
CA GLU A 183 -5.55 7.27 14.52
C GLU A 183 -5.19 7.56 13.05
N ASP A 184 -4.04 7.06 12.59
CA ASP A 184 -3.60 7.24 11.21
C ASP A 184 -4.49 6.48 10.20
N LEU A 185 -4.99 5.29 10.55
CA LEU A 185 -5.95 4.54 9.74
C LEU A 185 -7.26 5.34 9.55
N VAL A 186 -7.76 6.01 10.59
CA VAL A 186 -8.91 6.93 10.49
C VAL A 186 -8.55 8.14 9.62
N ALA A 187 -7.40 8.76 9.87
CA ALA A 187 -6.95 9.94 9.11
C ALA A 187 -6.73 9.65 7.62
N SER A 188 -6.44 8.40 7.25
CA SER A 188 -6.36 7.95 5.86
C SER A 188 -7.71 7.92 5.12
N GLY A 189 -8.83 8.02 5.86
CA GLY A 189 -10.20 7.94 5.33
C GLY A 189 -10.66 6.50 5.03
N ARG A 190 -9.80 5.50 5.20
CA ARG A 190 -10.08 4.10 4.86
C ARG A 190 -10.91 3.36 5.91
N TYR A 191 -10.86 3.77 7.17
CA TYR A 191 -11.49 3.06 8.27
C TYR A 191 -12.39 3.98 9.08
N THR A 192 -13.49 3.42 9.59
CA THR A 192 -14.20 4.05 10.70
C THR A 192 -13.34 3.98 11.97
N ALA A 193 -13.68 4.75 13.00
CA ALA A 193 -12.91 4.71 14.25
C ALA A 193 -12.92 3.34 14.93
N ASP A 194 -14.03 2.59 14.84
CA ASP A 194 -14.14 1.27 15.44
C ASP A 194 -13.37 0.23 14.62
N ASP A 195 -13.49 0.26 13.29
CA ASP A 195 -12.74 -0.64 12.40
C ASP A 195 -11.24 -0.38 12.47
N ALA A 196 -10.83 0.88 12.61
CA ALA A 196 -9.42 1.24 12.75
C ALA A 196 -8.78 0.67 14.02
N ARG A 197 -9.51 0.70 15.15
CA ARG A 197 -9.03 0.09 16.40
C ARG A 197 -8.94 -1.42 16.28
N ALA A 198 -9.97 -2.06 15.72
CA ALA A 198 -9.99 -3.51 15.51
C ALA A 198 -8.86 -3.95 14.56
N GLU A 199 -8.64 -3.21 13.47
CA GLU A 199 -7.58 -3.48 12.50
C GLU A 199 -6.19 -3.26 13.10
N SER A 200 -5.99 -2.18 13.84
CA SER A 200 -4.71 -1.92 14.54
C SER A 200 -4.38 -3.06 15.52
N GLN A 201 -5.35 -3.45 16.36
CA GLN A 201 -5.20 -4.59 17.28
C GLN A 201 -4.86 -5.89 16.57
N ARG A 202 -5.57 -6.19 15.48
CA ARG A 202 -5.34 -7.39 14.68
C ARG A 202 -3.93 -7.42 14.09
N GLN A 203 -3.45 -6.30 13.57
CA GLN A 203 -2.09 -6.18 13.00
C GLN A 203 -1.02 -6.30 14.07
N MET A 204 -1.20 -5.64 15.22
CA MET A 204 -0.31 -5.76 16.37
C MET A 204 -0.20 -7.21 16.86
N ALA A 205 -1.32 -7.93 16.99
CA ALA A 205 -1.32 -9.32 17.42
C ALA A 205 -0.71 -10.27 16.37
N LEU A 206 -0.86 -9.97 15.08
CA LEU A 206 -0.26 -10.73 13.98
C LEU A 206 1.26 -10.56 13.95
N GLU A 207 1.72 -9.33 14.13
CA GLU A 207 3.13 -8.97 13.99
C GLU A 207 3.93 -9.23 15.28
N LEU A 208 3.30 -9.10 16.46
CA LEU A 208 3.94 -9.27 17.78
C LEU A 208 3.29 -10.35 18.67
N PRO A 209 3.10 -11.59 18.20
CA PRO A 209 2.44 -12.64 18.99
C PRO A 209 3.17 -12.99 20.29
N ASP A 210 4.50 -12.81 20.34
CA ASP A 210 5.35 -13.07 21.50
C ASP A 210 5.95 -11.77 22.07
N GLY A 211 5.33 -10.63 21.80
CA GLY A 211 5.80 -9.32 22.25
C GLY A 211 7.16 -8.94 21.66
N VAL A 212 8.09 -8.45 22.50
CA VAL A 212 9.43 -8.02 22.06
C VAL A 212 10.26 -9.15 21.46
N ASP A 213 9.97 -10.41 21.82
CA ASP A 213 10.67 -11.61 21.37
C ASP A 213 10.06 -12.21 20.10
N SER A 214 9.10 -11.52 19.47
CA SER A 214 8.37 -12.01 18.29
C SER A 214 9.31 -12.35 17.13
N PRO A 215 9.23 -13.59 16.58
CA PRO A 215 10.11 -14.02 15.51
C PRO A 215 10.05 -13.11 14.29
N GLY A 216 11.23 -12.75 13.77
CA GLY A 216 11.35 -11.89 12.60
C GLY A 216 11.08 -10.41 12.88
N GLN A 217 10.86 -10.00 14.14
CA GLN A 217 10.71 -8.60 14.51
C GLN A 217 11.98 -8.08 15.17
N GLN A 218 12.37 -6.85 14.86
CA GLN A 218 13.49 -6.15 15.48
C GLN A 218 12.98 -4.78 15.93
N LEU A 219 12.83 -4.62 17.25
CA LEU A 219 12.36 -3.39 17.86
C LEU A 219 13.54 -2.67 18.51
N PHE A 220 13.64 -1.37 18.26
CA PHE A 220 14.73 -0.56 18.76
C PHE A 220 14.23 0.74 19.40
N THR A 221 14.96 1.21 20.41
CA THR A 221 14.94 2.59 20.85
C THR A 221 16.05 3.36 20.15
N ALA A 222 15.75 4.56 19.66
CA ALA A 222 16.71 5.46 19.04
C ALA A 222 17.14 6.53 20.04
N SER A 223 18.45 6.73 20.22
CA SER A 223 19.02 7.63 21.21
C SER A 223 20.08 8.55 20.63
N VAL A 224 20.19 9.76 21.16
CA VAL A 224 21.27 10.73 20.86
C VAL A 224 21.85 11.21 22.17
N ASP A 225 23.16 11.09 22.34
CA ASP A 225 23.89 11.47 23.56
C ASP A 225 23.27 10.85 24.84
N GLY A 226 22.74 9.62 24.73
CA GLY A 226 22.12 8.86 25.83
C GLY A 226 20.65 9.18 26.12
N ALA A 227 20.03 10.14 25.41
CA ALA A 227 18.61 10.43 25.53
C ALA A 227 17.80 9.73 24.43
N GLU A 228 16.75 9.00 24.79
CA GLU A 228 15.78 8.42 23.83
C GLU A 228 15.09 9.56 23.07
N VAL A 229 15.12 9.49 21.74
CA VAL A 229 14.52 10.47 20.83
C VAL A 229 13.45 9.87 19.92
N GLY A 230 13.32 8.54 19.88
CA GLY A 230 12.43 7.86 18.95
C GLY A 230 12.50 6.34 19.02
N ILE A 231 11.81 5.69 18.09
CA ILE A 231 11.77 4.23 17.93
C ILE A 231 11.98 3.83 16.48
N LEU A 232 12.35 2.56 16.29
CA LEU A 232 12.39 1.91 14.99
C LEU A 232 11.89 0.48 15.15
N TRP A 233 10.92 0.08 14.34
CA TRP A 233 10.43 -1.28 14.28
C TRP A 233 10.59 -1.85 12.86
N LEU A 234 11.40 -2.89 12.76
CA LEU A 234 11.68 -3.62 11.53
C LEU A 234 11.08 -5.03 11.58
N GLY A 235 10.49 -5.47 10.48
CA GLY A 235 10.09 -6.85 10.22
C GLY A 235 11.00 -7.46 9.15
N VAL A 236 11.55 -8.63 9.43
CA VAL A 236 12.34 -9.40 8.47
C VAL A 236 11.38 -10.24 7.65
N ARG A 237 11.53 -10.14 6.33
CA ARG A 237 10.74 -10.80 5.29
C ARG A 237 11.67 -11.36 4.22
N THR A 238 11.08 -11.93 3.18
CA THR A 238 11.78 -12.39 1.98
C THR A 238 11.26 -11.62 0.77
N ARG A 239 12.17 -11.22 -0.12
CA ARG A 239 11.85 -10.65 -1.44
C ARG A 239 12.82 -11.19 -2.48
N ALA A 240 12.28 -11.70 -3.58
CA ALA A 240 13.00 -12.42 -4.64
C ALA A 240 13.93 -13.52 -4.08
N GLY A 241 13.50 -14.23 -3.03
CA GLY A 241 14.30 -15.25 -2.35
C GLY A 241 15.48 -14.73 -1.52
N SER A 242 15.63 -13.41 -1.35
CA SER A 242 16.65 -12.78 -0.49
C SER A 242 16.02 -12.10 0.73
N PRO A 243 16.77 -11.93 1.85
CA PRO A 243 16.26 -11.22 3.00
C PRO A 243 15.84 -9.79 2.64
N HIS A 244 14.71 -9.36 3.18
CA HIS A 244 14.12 -8.04 2.99
C HIS A 244 13.73 -7.48 4.35
N VAL A 245 14.00 -6.20 4.59
CA VAL A 245 13.53 -5.53 5.80
C VAL A 245 12.32 -4.66 5.47
N PHE A 246 11.26 -4.80 6.24
CA PHE A 246 10.10 -3.92 6.17
C PHE A 246 10.08 -3.02 7.41
N ILE A 247 9.93 -1.70 7.25
CA ILE A 247 9.74 -0.79 8.38
C ILE A 247 8.25 -0.78 8.72
N LEU A 248 7.91 -1.29 9.91
CA LEU A 248 6.53 -1.29 10.42
C LEU A 248 6.20 0.00 11.16
N ASP A 249 7.16 0.54 11.91
CA ASP A 249 6.99 1.80 12.64
C ASP A 249 8.31 2.57 12.75
N ILE A 250 8.20 3.88 12.69
CA ILE A 250 9.29 4.84 12.88
C ILE A 250 8.70 6.11 13.47
N GLU A 251 9.18 6.46 14.66
CA GLU A 251 8.76 7.68 15.33
C GLU A 251 9.94 8.48 15.84
N VAL A 252 9.83 9.81 15.75
CA VAL A 252 10.65 10.73 16.52
C VAL A 252 9.73 11.44 17.50
N GLY A 253 10.07 11.36 18.79
CA GLY A 253 9.32 11.97 19.87
C GLY A 253 9.05 13.46 19.59
N PRO A 254 7.85 13.99 19.90
CA PRO A 254 7.41 15.33 19.49
C PRO A 254 8.43 16.45 19.75
N ASP A 255 9.09 16.43 20.91
CA ASP A 255 10.07 17.44 21.34
C ASP A 255 11.43 17.36 20.61
N HIS A 256 11.66 16.24 19.91
CA HIS A 256 12.91 15.93 19.20
C HIS A 256 12.78 16.06 17.68
N ARG A 257 11.60 16.41 17.17
CA ARG A 257 11.34 16.57 15.72
C ARG A 257 12.10 17.75 15.12
N ARG A 258 12.28 17.72 13.79
CA ARG A 258 12.97 18.75 12.99
C ARG A 258 14.46 18.96 13.35
N ARG A 259 15.09 17.97 13.97
CA ARG A 259 16.54 17.95 14.29
C ARG A 259 17.36 16.98 13.44
N GLY A 260 16.76 16.42 12.39
CA GLY A 260 17.39 15.41 11.53
C GLY A 260 17.32 13.97 12.05
N TYR A 261 16.72 13.72 13.22
CA TYR A 261 16.69 12.38 13.81
C TYR A 261 15.91 11.34 13.01
N GLY A 262 14.83 11.72 12.32
CA GLY A 262 14.12 10.78 11.42
C GLY A 262 15.05 10.25 10.33
N ARG A 263 15.92 11.11 9.77
CA ARG A 263 16.96 10.69 8.84
C ARG A 263 17.99 9.78 9.51
N GLY A 264 18.42 10.11 10.72
CA GLY A 264 19.33 9.28 11.51
C GLY A 264 18.77 7.87 11.76
N ILE A 265 17.48 7.75 12.07
CA ILE A 265 16.80 6.46 12.27
C ILE A 265 16.76 5.67 10.96
N MET A 266 16.43 6.30 9.83
CA MET A 266 16.44 5.61 8.54
C MET A 266 17.84 5.10 8.14
N LEU A 267 18.89 5.88 8.41
CA LEU A 267 20.26 5.40 8.23
C LEU A 267 20.61 4.23 9.14
N ALA A 268 20.07 4.21 10.36
CA ALA A 268 20.20 3.07 11.25
C ALA A 268 19.46 1.83 10.71
N ALA A 269 18.24 2.01 10.17
CA ALA A 269 17.50 0.93 9.51
C ALA A 269 18.28 0.32 8.34
N GLU A 270 18.98 1.13 7.54
CA GLU A 270 19.87 0.63 6.48
C GLU A 270 21.05 -0.19 7.01
N ARG A 271 21.66 0.23 8.13
CA ARG A 271 22.74 -0.55 8.75
C ARG A 271 22.23 -1.87 9.31
N GLU A 272 21.09 -1.86 10.00
CA GLU A 272 20.46 -3.06 10.53
C GLU A 272 20.02 -4.01 9.42
N ALA A 273 19.43 -3.50 8.34
CA ALA A 273 19.09 -4.30 7.17
C ALA A 273 20.32 -5.02 6.58
N ARG A 274 21.44 -4.31 6.40
CA ARG A 274 22.69 -4.95 5.96
C ARG A 274 23.21 -5.99 6.96
N ARG A 275 23.13 -5.71 8.27
CA ARG A 275 23.53 -6.67 9.32
C ARG A 275 22.69 -7.95 9.27
N LEU A 276 21.41 -7.83 8.90
CA LEU A 276 20.47 -8.94 8.71
C LEU A 276 20.62 -9.62 7.33
N GLY A 277 21.56 -9.18 6.49
CA GLY A 277 21.81 -9.72 5.16
C GLY A 277 20.79 -9.28 4.11
N ALA A 278 19.97 -8.28 4.41
CA ALA A 278 19.00 -7.74 3.47
C ALA A 278 19.65 -6.75 2.49
N ASP A 279 19.17 -6.77 1.24
CA ASP A 279 19.62 -5.90 0.15
C ASP A 279 18.59 -4.81 -0.21
N SER A 280 17.48 -4.78 0.53
CA SER A 280 16.35 -3.91 0.27
C SER A 280 15.55 -3.59 1.54
N ILE A 281 14.96 -2.39 1.58
CA ILE A 281 14.02 -1.97 2.62
C ILE A 281 12.69 -1.52 2.00
N GLY A 282 11.59 -2.03 2.51
CA GLY A 282 10.23 -1.62 2.18
C GLY A 282 9.57 -0.86 3.34
N LEU A 283 8.59 -0.01 3.02
CA LEU A 283 7.74 0.63 4.03
C LEU A 283 6.39 1.02 3.43
N HIS A 284 5.41 1.26 4.30
CA HIS A 284 4.23 2.04 3.98
C HIS A 284 4.29 3.42 4.63
N VAL A 285 3.76 4.42 3.94
CA VAL A 285 3.57 5.76 4.48
C VAL A 285 2.19 6.27 4.11
N PHE A 286 1.49 6.87 5.07
CA PHE A 286 0.21 7.51 4.80
C PHE A 286 0.39 8.73 3.90
N GLY A 287 -0.53 8.91 2.93
CA GLY A 287 -0.39 9.95 1.90
C GLY A 287 -0.45 11.38 2.46
N PHE A 288 -1.06 11.58 3.64
CA PHE A 288 -1.05 12.86 4.33
C PHE A 288 0.31 13.20 4.98
N ASN A 289 1.23 12.24 5.15
CA ASN A 289 2.51 12.44 5.82
C ASN A 289 3.58 12.98 4.85
N ALA A 290 3.36 14.19 4.33
CA ALA A 290 4.25 14.83 3.38
C ALA A 290 5.69 15.02 3.91
N GLY A 291 5.87 15.10 5.23
CA GLY A 291 7.18 15.19 5.86
C GLY A 291 8.00 13.90 5.71
N ALA A 292 7.39 12.76 6.05
CA ALA A 292 8.00 11.45 5.91
C ALA A 292 8.23 11.07 4.44
N ILE A 293 7.25 11.34 3.55
CA ILE A 293 7.40 11.10 2.11
C ILE A 293 8.65 11.79 1.56
N ARG A 294 8.82 13.10 1.82
CA ARG A 294 10.02 13.84 1.38
C ARG A 294 11.31 13.30 1.98
N LEU A 295 11.27 12.86 3.24
CA LEU A 295 12.42 12.24 3.88
C LEU A 295 12.82 10.95 3.15
N TYR A 296 11.86 10.06 2.89
CA TYR A 296 12.12 8.77 2.25
C TYR A 296 12.59 8.95 0.80
N GLU A 297 11.92 9.81 0.03
CA GLU A 297 12.35 10.16 -1.34
C GLU A 297 13.76 10.76 -1.36
N GLY A 298 14.08 11.64 -0.41
CA GLY A 298 15.43 12.20 -0.23
C GLY A 298 16.50 11.16 0.14
N LEU A 299 16.08 10.01 0.65
CA LEU A 299 16.93 8.84 0.92
C LEU A 299 16.87 7.80 -0.21
N GLY A 300 16.28 8.13 -1.36
CA GLY A 300 16.24 7.26 -2.54
C GLY A 300 15.18 6.16 -2.49
N PHE A 301 14.26 6.18 -1.53
CA PHE A 301 13.08 5.32 -1.60
C PHE A 301 12.22 5.75 -2.80
N ARG A 302 11.79 4.77 -3.58
CA ARG A 302 10.90 4.96 -4.73
C ARG A 302 9.51 4.46 -4.38
N ARG A 303 8.48 5.15 -4.85
CA ARG A 303 7.09 4.67 -4.76
C ARG A 303 6.92 3.45 -5.66
N THR A 304 6.20 2.44 -5.19
CA THR A 304 5.91 1.21 -5.94
C THR A 304 4.41 1.02 -6.16
N GLU A 305 3.59 1.39 -5.16
CA GLU A 305 2.13 1.41 -5.25
C GLU A 305 1.62 2.62 -4.48
N GLU A 306 0.57 3.25 -5.01
CA GLU A 306 -0.20 4.30 -4.36
C GLU A 306 -1.65 3.87 -4.28
N ARG A 307 -2.26 3.99 -3.10
CA ARG A 307 -3.70 3.78 -2.92
C ARG A 307 -4.41 5.12 -2.87
N PHE A 308 -5.38 5.29 -3.75
CA PHE A 308 -6.23 6.47 -3.87
C PHE A 308 -7.63 6.19 -3.35
N LEU A 309 -8.22 7.20 -2.73
CA LEU A 309 -9.56 7.16 -2.15
C LEU A 309 -10.36 8.38 -2.58
N LEU A 310 -11.61 8.18 -2.98
CA LEU A 310 -12.60 9.22 -3.21
C LEU A 310 -13.81 8.98 -2.30
N SER A 311 -14.21 10.00 -1.54
CA SER A 311 -15.45 9.99 -0.75
C SER A 311 -16.62 10.50 -1.60
N LEU A 312 -17.80 9.88 -1.47
CA LEU A 312 -18.97 10.07 -2.34
C LEU A 312 -20.08 10.96 -1.79
#